data_AF-A0A951K3W1-F1
#
_entry.id   AF-A0A951K3W1-F1
#
_cell.length_a   1.000
_cell.length_b   1.000
_cell.length_c   1.000
_cell.angle_alpha   90.00
_cell.angle_beta   90.00
_cell.angle_gamma   90.00
#
_symmetry.space_group_name_H-M   'P 1'
#
loop_
_entity.id
_entity.type
_entity.pdbx_description
1 polymer ?
#
loop_
_entity_poly.entity_id
_entity_poly.type
_entity_poly.pdbx_seq_one_letter_code
_entity_poly.pdbx_strand_id
1 'polypeptide(L)'
;MRIICPIKRVPDTAAEKHLDPTDHTVDRDRSDPVLNANDEWAIEEAVQLAERTPDTEIIALCMGPDEAGTTVRKALSYGLDGAIHVVDPAVAGSDAVATAQVLAAALADEDFDVIIMGNQSSDARTMLVPAMLA
;
A
#
# COMPACT_ATOMS: atom_id res chain seq x y z
N MET A 1 2.87 7.98 19.50
CA MET A 1 2.10 8.35 18.27
C MET A 1 2.02 7.11 17.40
N ARG A 2 0.92 6.86 16.69
CA ARG A 2 0.80 5.71 15.80
C ARG A 2 0.48 6.17 14.38
N ILE A 3 1.40 5.87 13.46
CA ILE A 3 1.34 6.24 12.05
C ILE A 3 0.90 5.02 11.24
N ILE A 4 -0.10 5.18 10.40
CA ILE A 4 -0.44 4.19 9.37
C ILE A 4 0.20 4.59 8.04
N CYS A 5 0.93 3.66 7.43
CA CYS A 5 1.50 3.81 6.11
C CYS A 5 0.86 2.80 5.13
N PRO A 6 -0.19 3.21 4.37
CA PRO A 6 -0.74 2.38 3.32
C PRO A 6 0.31 2.13 2.22
N ILE A 7 0.51 0.87 1.86
CA ILE A 7 1.48 0.42 0.85
C ILE A 7 0.79 -0.43 -0.21
N LYS A 8 1.32 -0.34 -1.44
CA LYS A 8 0.81 -1.11 -2.58
C LYS A 8 1.90 -1.92 -3.27
N ARG A 9 1.58 -3.19 -3.54
CA ARG A 9 2.29 -4.03 -4.51
C ARG A 9 1.90 -3.62 -5.93
N VAL A 10 2.87 -3.27 -6.74
CA VAL A 10 2.68 -2.85 -8.15
C VAL A 10 3.67 -3.57 -9.07
N PRO A 11 3.36 -3.72 -10.36
CA PRO A 11 4.37 -4.08 -11.36
C PRO A 11 5.56 -3.12 -11.33
N ASP A 12 6.77 -3.61 -11.58
CA ASP A 12 7.94 -2.75 -11.76
C ASP A 12 7.65 -1.70 -12.86
N THR A 13 7.93 -0.44 -12.54
CA THR A 13 7.72 0.67 -13.47
C THR A 13 8.70 0.60 -14.64
N ALA A 14 9.92 0.08 -14.42
CA ALA A 14 10.94 -0.12 -15.45
C ALA A 14 10.65 -1.31 -16.38
N ALA A 15 9.78 -2.24 -15.96
CA ALA A 15 9.40 -3.37 -16.79
C ALA A 15 8.47 -2.96 -17.95
N GLU A 16 8.63 -3.66 -19.07
CA GLU A 16 7.68 -3.62 -20.18
C GLU A 16 6.36 -4.26 -19.74
N LYS A 17 5.25 -3.55 -19.98
CA LYS A 17 3.92 -3.94 -19.51
C LYS A 17 3.14 -4.52 -20.67
N HIS A 18 2.57 -5.70 -20.46
CA HIS A 18 1.72 -6.37 -21.44
C HIS A 18 0.30 -6.42 -20.93
N LEU A 19 -0.65 -6.50 -21.86
CA LEU A 19 -2.03 -6.82 -21.53
C LEU A 19 -2.24 -8.33 -21.71
N ASP A 20 -2.97 -8.93 -20.79
CA ASP A 20 -3.47 -10.29 -20.97
C ASP A 20 -4.39 -10.33 -22.20
N PRO A 21 -4.20 -11.28 -23.13
CA PRO A 21 -4.98 -11.34 -24.37
C PRO A 21 -6.42 -11.81 -24.16
N THR A 22 -6.76 -12.37 -22.99
CA THR A 22 -8.07 -12.93 -22.67
C THR A 22 -8.99 -11.92 -22.01
N ASP A 23 -8.48 -11.10 -21.08
CA ASP A 23 -9.29 -10.14 -20.31
C ASP A 23 -8.84 -8.67 -20.46
N HIS A 24 -7.76 -8.43 -21.18
CA HIS A 24 -7.19 -7.09 -21.44
C HIS A 24 -6.78 -6.32 -20.19
N THR A 25 -6.58 -7.01 -19.06
CA THR A 25 -5.95 -6.43 -17.87
C THR A 25 -4.43 -6.47 -18.00
N VAL A 26 -3.71 -5.76 -17.13
CA VAL A 26 -2.23 -5.83 -17.11
C VAL A 26 -1.81 -7.24 -16.69
N ASP A 27 -0.99 -7.89 -17.52
CA ASP A 27 -0.34 -9.16 -17.19
C ASP A 27 0.67 -8.92 -16.06
N ARG A 28 0.27 -9.30 -14.84
CA ARG A 28 1.04 -9.10 -13.62
C ARG A 28 2.08 -10.19 -13.35
N ASP A 29 2.09 -11.27 -14.12
CA ASP A 29 3.01 -12.40 -13.93
C ASP A 29 4.32 -12.22 -14.70
N ARG A 30 4.35 -11.31 -15.69
CA ARG A 30 5.53 -11.04 -16.52
C ARG A 30 6.54 -10.06 -15.94
N SER A 31 6.17 -9.32 -14.90
CA SER A 31 7.06 -8.35 -14.25
C SER A 31 7.19 -8.67 -12.78
N ASP A 32 8.41 -8.55 -12.25
CA ASP A 32 8.60 -8.65 -10.81
C ASP A 32 7.76 -7.58 -10.08
N PRO A 33 7.01 -7.97 -9.04
CA PRO A 33 6.29 -7.02 -8.24
C PRO A 33 7.24 -6.23 -7.35
N VAL A 34 6.96 -4.95 -7.18
CA VAL A 34 7.71 -4.04 -6.31
C VAL A 34 6.77 -3.31 -5.36
N LEU A 35 7.33 -2.83 -4.26
CA LEU A 35 6.70 -1.79 -3.44
C LEU A 35 6.62 -0.51 -4.28
N ASN A 36 5.46 0.12 -4.33
CA ASN A 36 5.28 1.37 -5.05
C ASN A 36 6.23 2.46 -4.52
N ALA A 37 6.99 3.11 -5.41
CA ALA A 37 8.03 4.06 -5.02
C ALA A 37 7.51 5.26 -4.23
N ASN A 38 6.29 5.74 -4.53
CA ASN A 38 5.67 6.83 -3.76
C ASN A 38 5.37 6.42 -2.31
N ASP A 39 5.12 5.13 -2.08
CA ASP A 39 4.86 4.60 -0.74
C ASP A 39 6.19 4.42 0.02
N GLU A 40 7.31 4.17 -0.68
CA GLU A 40 8.65 4.19 -0.08
C GLU A 40 8.99 5.58 0.48
N TRP A 41 8.62 6.66 -0.23
CA TRP A 41 8.78 8.03 0.28
C TRP A 41 7.87 8.34 1.47
N ALA A 42 6.63 7.82 1.46
CA ALA A 42 5.72 7.96 2.59
C ALA A 42 6.25 7.25 3.85
N ILE A 43 6.83 6.06 3.69
CA ILE A 43 7.52 5.34 4.76
C ILE A 43 8.70 6.14 5.29
N GLU A 44 9.56 6.65 4.41
CA GLU A 44 10.73 7.43 4.81
C GLU A 44 10.34 8.66 5.65
N GLU A 45 9.28 9.38 5.26
CA GLU A 45 8.80 10.51 6.06
C GLU A 45 8.22 10.08 7.41
N ALA A 46 7.55 8.93 7.48
CA ALA A 46 7.09 8.37 8.75
C ALA A 46 8.27 8.00 9.67
N VAL A 47 9.34 7.41 9.11
CA VAL A 47 10.57 7.07 9.85
C VAL A 47 11.24 8.34 10.37
N GLN A 48 11.45 9.36 9.54
CA GLN A 48 12.01 10.64 9.99
C GLN A 48 11.14 11.34 11.05
N LEU A 49 9.82 11.18 10.98
CA LEU A 49 8.92 11.70 12.01
C LEU A 49 9.06 10.94 13.33
N ALA A 50 9.19 9.61 13.28
CA ALA A 50 9.42 8.76 14.44
C ALA A 50 10.77 9.05 15.13
N GLU A 51 11.84 9.32 14.36
CA GLU A 51 13.13 9.72 14.91
C GLU A 51 13.06 11.03 15.73
N ARG A 52 12.14 11.93 15.36
CA ARG A 52 11.93 13.23 16.04
C ARG A 52 10.88 13.17 17.13
N THR A 53 10.10 12.09 17.19
CA THR A 53 8.94 11.95 18.08
C THR A 53 9.03 10.62 18.83
N PRO A 54 9.54 10.63 20.08
CA PRO A 54 9.65 9.41 20.88
C PRO A 54 8.33 8.65 20.99
N ASP A 55 8.43 7.33 21.17
CA ASP A 55 7.27 6.43 21.30
C ASP A 55 6.32 6.51 20.08
N THR A 56 6.91 6.68 18.88
CA THR A 56 6.18 6.58 17.62
C THR A 56 6.25 5.16 17.07
N GLU A 57 5.09 4.59 16.78
CA GLU A 57 4.92 3.30 16.11
C GLU A 57 4.46 3.53 14.67
N ILE A 58 5.03 2.79 13.72
CA ILE A 58 4.70 2.87 12.28
C ILE A 58 4.18 1.52 11.82
N ILE A 59 2.95 1.50 11.32
CA ILE A 59 2.26 0.28 10.87
C ILE A 59 2.02 0.35 9.36
N ALA A 60 2.48 -0.68 8.63
CA ALA A 60 2.14 -0.82 7.22
C ALA A 60 0.68 -1.27 7.09
N LEU A 61 -0.07 -0.72 6.13
CA LEU A 61 -1.39 -1.22 5.74
C LEU A 61 -1.35 -1.67 4.28
N CYS A 62 -1.62 -2.94 4.01
CA CYS A 62 -1.64 -3.47 2.65
C CYS A 62 -2.95 -4.20 2.38
N MET A 63 -3.62 -3.85 1.28
CA MET A 63 -4.70 -4.65 0.69
C MET A 63 -4.16 -5.32 -0.57
N GLY A 64 -4.23 -6.64 -0.62
CA GLY A 64 -3.74 -7.39 -1.77
C GLY A 64 -3.74 -8.89 -1.52
N PRO A 65 -3.45 -9.70 -2.56
CA PRO A 65 -3.42 -11.15 -2.44
C PRO A 65 -2.26 -11.59 -1.52
N ASP A 66 -2.20 -12.87 -1.18
CA ASP A 66 -1.18 -13.43 -0.28
C ASP A 66 0.26 -13.09 -0.70
N GLU A 67 0.52 -13.00 -2.01
CA GLU A 67 1.84 -12.65 -2.57
C GLU A 67 2.28 -11.23 -2.21
N ALA A 68 1.35 -10.33 -1.89
CA ALA A 68 1.65 -8.99 -1.37
C ALA A 68 2.35 -9.03 0.00
N GLY A 69 2.35 -10.17 0.69
CA GLY A 69 3.15 -10.37 1.91
C GLY A 69 4.65 -10.18 1.69
N THR A 70 5.16 -10.34 0.45
CA THR A 70 6.56 -9.99 0.13
C THR A 70 6.80 -8.48 0.18
N THR A 71 5.86 -7.69 -0.33
CA THR A 71 5.86 -6.22 -0.25
C THR A 71 5.73 -5.75 1.21
N VAL A 72 4.86 -6.39 2.00
CA VAL A 72 4.73 -6.12 3.44
C VAL A 72 6.06 -6.38 4.17
N ARG A 73 6.70 -7.53 3.94
CA ARG A 73 8.01 -7.84 4.54
C ARG A 73 9.10 -6.86 4.12
N LYS A 74 9.08 -6.38 2.88
CA LYS A 74 9.98 -5.33 2.41
C LYS A 74 9.76 -4.02 3.19
N ALA A 75 8.52 -3.60 3.38
CA ALA A 75 8.22 -2.42 4.20
C ALA A 75 8.68 -2.60 5.66
N LEU A 76 8.41 -3.75 6.29
CA LEU A 76 8.91 -4.05 7.64
C LEU A 76 10.45 -3.98 7.73
N SER A 77 11.17 -4.40 6.68
CA SER A 77 12.64 -4.29 6.64
C SER A 77 13.17 -2.86 6.63
N TYR A 78 12.32 -1.87 6.34
CA TYR A 78 12.67 -0.45 6.40
C TYR A 78 12.52 0.16 7.81
N GLY A 79 12.11 -0.64 8.81
CA GLY A 79 12.01 -0.19 10.21
C GLY A 79 10.59 0.10 10.69
N LEU A 80 9.56 -0.38 9.97
CA LEU A 80 8.19 -0.36 10.46
C LEU A 80 7.99 -1.40 11.57
N ASP A 81 7.22 -1.06 12.59
CA ASP A 81 7.01 -1.86 13.80
C ASP A 81 6.03 -3.03 13.58
N GLY A 82 5.12 -2.89 12.61
CA GLY A 82 4.10 -3.89 12.34
C GLY A 82 3.39 -3.69 11.01
N ALA A 83 2.45 -4.59 10.72
CA ALA A 83 1.68 -4.53 9.49
C ALA A 83 0.27 -5.13 9.64
N ILE A 84 -0.67 -4.53 8.93
CA ILE A 84 -2.03 -5.03 8.68
C ILE A 84 -2.07 -5.44 7.21
N HIS A 85 -2.35 -6.71 6.92
CA HIS A 85 -2.49 -7.23 5.56
C HIS A 85 -3.91 -7.76 5.34
N VAL A 86 -4.71 -7.01 4.60
CA VAL A 86 -6.07 -7.40 4.19
C VAL A 86 -5.97 -8.33 2.99
N VAL A 87 -6.30 -9.60 3.23
CA VAL A 87 -6.39 -10.65 2.20
C VAL A 87 -7.82 -11.17 2.14
N ASP A 88 -8.52 -10.82 1.06
CA ASP A 88 -9.84 -11.37 0.77
C ASP A 88 -10.03 -11.48 -0.76
N PRO A 89 -10.29 -12.67 -1.33
CA PRO A 89 -10.59 -12.81 -2.75
C PRO A 89 -11.77 -11.96 -3.23
N ALA A 90 -12.73 -11.64 -2.35
CA ALA A 90 -13.91 -10.84 -2.68
C ALA A 90 -13.58 -9.37 -3.03
N VAL A 91 -12.41 -8.87 -2.62
CA VAL A 91 -11.97 -7.49 -2.93
C VAL A 91 -11.11 -7.42 -4.20
N ALA A 92 -10.89 -8.54 -4.89
CA ALA A 92 -10.18 -8.55 -6.16
C ALA A 92 -10.90 -7.71 -7.23
N GLY A 93 -10.15 -6.87 -7.95
CA GLY A 93 -10.71 -5.98 -8.97
C GLY A 93 -11.39 -4.72 -8.42
N SER A 94 -11.29 -4.44 -7.12
CA SER A 94 -11.78 -3.19 -6.52
C SER A 94 -11.23 -1.96 -7.22
N ASP A 95 -12.09 -0.96 -7.44
CA ASP A 95 -11.70 0.35 -7.92
C ASP A 95 -11.17 1.22 -6.75
N ALA A 96 -10.92 2.51 -7.01
CA ALA A 96 -10.41 3.41 -5.97
C ALA A 96 -11.40 3.60 -4.81
N VAL A 97 -12.70 3.65 -5.10
CA VAL A 97 -13.75 3.84 -4.08
C VAL A 97 -13.83 2.61 -3.18
N ALA A 98 -13.96 1.42 -3.77
CA ALA A 98 -14.01 0.17 -3.02
C ALA A 98 -12.72 -0.07 -2.23
N THR A 99 -11.55 0.25 -2.82
CA THR A 99 -10.26 0.16 -2.11
C THR A 99 -10.25 1.07 -0.88
N ALA A 100 -10.67 2.33 -1.00
CA ALA A 100 -10.72 3.25 0.14
C ALA A 100 -11.67 2.76 1.24
N GLN A 101 -12.83 2.19 0.88
CA GLN A 101 -13.77 1.60 1.84
C GLN A 101 -13.17 0.41 2.60
N VAL A 102 -12.44 -0.47 1.92
CA VAL A 102 -11.77 -1.61 2.55
C VAL A 102 -10.66 -1.15 3.49
N LEU A 103 -9.84 -0.17 3.08
CA LEU A 103 -8.80 0.40 3.93
C LEU A 103 -9.39 1.10 5.16
N ALA A 104 -10.48 1.86 4.99
CA ALA A 104 -11.19 2.49 6.11
C ALA A 104 -11.78 1.44 7.07
N ALA A 105 -12.36 0.37 6.55
CA ALA A 105 -12.89 -0.73 7.37
C ALA A 105 -11.78 -1.46 8.15
N ALA A 106 -10.61 -1.66 7.54
CA ALA A 106 -9.45 -2.27 8.21
C ALA A 106 -8.87 -1.40 9.33
N LEU A 107 -9.15 -0.09 9.30
CA LEU A 107 -8.71 0.88 10.30
C LEU A 107 -9.82 1.27 11.29
N ALA A 108 -11.04 0.73 11.16
CA ALA A 108 -12.20 1.17 11.93
C ALA A 108 -12.06 0.95 13.44
N ASP A 109 -11.38 -0.13 13.83
CA ASP A 109 -11.11 -0.51 15.23
C ASP A 109 -9.65 -0.29 15.62
N GLU A 110 -8.86 0.38 14.79
CA GLU A 110 -7.46 0.68 15.06
C GLU A 110 -7.31 2.10 15.63
N ASP A 111 -6.62 2.23 16.76
CA ASP A 111 -6.19 3.54 17.24
C ASP A 111 -4.99 4.02 16.42
N PHE A 112 -5.09 5.19 15.79
CA PHE A 112 -3.97 5.84 15.10
C PHE A 112 -4.12 7.36 15.11
N ASP A 113 -3.00 8.07 14.94
CA ASP A 113 -2.96 9.53 14.97
C ASP A 113 -2.91 10.16 13.57
N VAL A 114 -2.21 9.50 12.64
CA VAL A 114 -1.98 10.03 11.29
C VAL A 114 -1.80 8.92 10.27
N ILE A 115 -2.29 9.15 9.05
CA ILE A 115 -2.01 8.32 7.87
C ILE A 115 -1.03 9.09 6.98
N ILE A 116 0.10 8.47 6.64
CA ILE A 116 1.07 9.01 5.68
C ILE A 116 1.08 8.07 4.47
N MET A 117 0.65 8.57 3.31
CA MET A 117 0.40 7.77 2.12
C MET A 117 1.03 8.41 0.88
N GLY A 118 1.49 7.58 -0.07
CA GLY A 118 1.89 8.04 -1.40
C GLY A 118 0.72 8.68 -2.15
N ASN A 119 0.99 9.70 -2.98
CA ASN A 119 -0.07 10.44 -3.68
C ASN A 119 -0.82 9.61 -4.75
N GLN A 120 -0.21 8.55 -5.28
CA GLN A 120 -0.77 7.63 -6.27
C GLN A 120 0.06 6.35 -6.35
N SER A 121 -0.51 5.31 -6.95
CA SER A 121 0.25 4.14 -7.39
C SER A 121 0.77 4.28 -8.82
N SER A 122 1.90 3.65 -9.12
CA SER A 122 2.53 3.72 -10.45
C SER A 122 1.74 3.02 -11.57
N ASP A 123 0.90 2.04 -11.21
CA ASP A 123 0.12 1.19 -12.12
C ASP A 123 -1.21 1.85 -12.53
N ALA A 124 -1.99 2.34 -11.57
CA ALA A 124 -3.33 2.89 -11.81
C ALA A 124 -3.36 4.42 -11.86
N ARG A 125 -2.43 5.11 -11.18
CA ARG A 125 -2.26 6.58 -11.22
C ARG A 125 -3.54 7.39 -11.00
N THR A 126 -4.46 6.88 -10.18
CA THR A 126 -5.77 7.52 -9.98
C THR A 126 -5.68 8.80 -9.14
N MET A 127 -4.74 8.87 -8.20
CA MET A 127 -4.62 9.95 -7.20
C MET A 127 -5.88 10.13 -6.31
N LEU A 128 -6.76 9.12 -6.25
CA LEU A 128 -8.06 9.24 -5.56
C LEU A 128 -8.04 8.70 -4.13
N VAL A 129 -7.34 7.58 -3.89
CA VAL A 129 -7.41 6.85 -2.62
C VAL A 129 -7.04 7.72 -1.39
N PRO A 130 -5.98 8.56 -1.43
CA PRO A 130 -5.67 9.41 -0.29
C PRO A 130 -6.82 10.35 0.11
N ALA A 131 -7.51 10.94 -0.87
CA ALA A 131 -8.62 11.85 -0.62
C ALA A 131 -9.92 11.12 -0.24
N MET A 132 -10.10 9.87 -0.67
CA MET A 132 -11.26 9.05 -0.34
C MET A 132 -11.17 8.39 1.04
N LEU A 133 -9.95 8.20 1.55
CA LEU A 133 -9.69 7.62 2.87
C LEU A 133 -9.78 8.65 4.00
N ALA A 134 -9.58 9.93 3.70
CA ALA A 134 -9.64 11.05 4.64
C ALA A 134 -11.09 11.47 4.99
#